data_AF-A0A9E4QR38-F1
#
_entry.id   AF-A0A9E4QR38-F1
#
_cell.length_a   1.000
_cell.length_b   1.000
_cell.length_c   1.000
_cell.angle_alpha   90.00
_cell.angle_beta   90.00
_cell.angle_gamma   90.00
#
_symmetry.space_group_name_H-M   'P 1'
#
loop_
_entity.id
_entity.type
_entity.pdbx_description
1 polymer ?
#
loop_
_entity_poly.entity_id
_entity_poly.type
_entity_poly.pdbx_seq_one_letter_code
_entity_poly.pdbx_strand_id
1 'polypeptide(L)'
;MNGRWLRNSFIYLLILVAIVAIVFTVLSGGGTDKIDQELSQFISQAQAGEVVKVDVDGHTLNYELSNDDATYTTKVEEGDTVRQILQDAGVEPGSDGYPVVEIKEASAWSNILSIGLQFLPIIFIIAIIFFFLRQAQGSNNQAMSFGKSKAKMFTGTRSNVSFLDVAGLEEATQELKEVVEFLKYPEKFAALGARIPKGVLLVGPPGTGKTLLAKAVAGEAGVPFFSISGSEFVEMFVG
;
A
#
# COMPACT_ATOMS: atom_id res chain seq x y z
N MET A 1 -11.40 12.60 18.18
CA MET A 1 -11.26 12.21 16.76
C MET A 1 -9.95 11.47 16.58
N ASN A 2 -9.99 10.24 16.06
CA ASN A 2 -8.83 9.34 15.99
C ASN A 2 -7.68 9.95 15.14
N GLY A 3 -6.54 10.24 15.77
CA GLY A 3 -5.36 10.83 15.10
C GLY A 3 -4.80 9.99 13.94
N ARG A 4 -5.17 8.72 13.83
CA ARG A 4 -4.85 7.85 12.69
C ARG A 4 -5.62 8.23 11.42
N TRP A 5 -6.85 8.73 11.55
CA TRP A 5 -7.66 9.17 10.41
C TRP A 5 -7.16 10.51 9.86
N LEU A 6 -6.84 11.47 10.74
CA LEU A 6 -6.22 12.75 10.36
C LEU A 6 -4.89 12.55 9.62
N ARG A 7 -4.05 11.61 10.07
CA ARG A 7 -2.75 11.35 9.44
C ARG A 7 -2.88 10.71 8.05
N ASN A 8 -3.85 9.83 7.85
CA ASN A 8 -4.12 9.26 6.53
C ASN A 8 -4.78 10.27 5.59
N SER A 9 -5.75 11.06 6.08
CA SER A 9 -6.41 12.10 5.30
C SER A 9 -5.46 13.21 4.85
N PHE A 10 -4.47 13.56 5.68
CA PHE A 10 -3.44 14.55 5.33
C PHE A 10 -2.53 14.06 4.18
N ILE A 11 -2.22 12.76 4.14
CA ILE A 11 -1.41 12.16 3.07
C ILE A 11 -2.16 12.19 1.73
N TYR A 12 -3.46 11.86 1.71
CA TYR A 12 -4.26 11.94 0.49
C TYR A 12 -4.40 13.38 -0.03
N LEU A 13 -4.51 14.37 0.88
CA LEU A 13 -4.54 15.78 0.51
C LEU A 13 -3.22 16.22 -0.14
N LEU A 14 -2.08 15.81 0.43
CA LEU A 14 -0.76 16.09 -0.16
C LEU A 14 -0.59 15.48 -1.55
N ILE A 15 -1.04 14.24 -1.75
CA ILE A 15 -1.00 13.57 -3.06
C ILE A 15 -1.86 14.34 -4.08
N LEU A 16 -3.05 14.78 -3.69
CA LEU A 16 -3.94 15.56 -4.56
C LEU A 16 -3.31 16.89 -4.97
N VAL A 17 -2.69 17.61 -4.03
CA VAL A 17 -1.99 18.87 -4.31
C VAL A 17 -0.80 18.64 -5.26
N ALA A 18 -0.04 17.56 -5.08
CA ALA A 18 1.06 17.22 -5.96
C ALA A 18 0.58 16.90 -7.39
N ILE A 19 -0.52 16.15 -7.54
CA ILE A 19 -1.11 15.85 -8.85
C ILE A 19 -1.59 17.15 -9.52
N VAL A 20 -2.28 18.03 -8.79
CA VAL A 20 -2.74 19.31 -9.33
C VAL A 20 -1.56 20.19 -9.76
N ALA A 21 -0.46 20.23 -8.99
CA ALA A 21 0.73 20.97 -9.36
C ALA A 21 1.41 20.40 -10.62
N ILE A 22 1.50 19.08 -10.76
CA ILE A 22 2.03 18.42 -11.96
C ILE A 22 1.14 18.71 -13.17
N VAL A 23 -0.17 18.52 -13.02
CA VAL A 23 -1.15 18.78 -14.09
C VAL A 23 -1.13 20.26 -14.49
N PHE A 24 -1.03 21.18 -13.53
CA PHE A 24 -0.88 22.61 -13.80
C PHE A 24 0.44 22.91 -14.51
N THR A 25 1.54 22.25 -14.15
CA THR A 25 2.84 22.42 -14.83
C THR A 25 2.80 21.88 -16.26
N VAL A 26 2.11 20.76 -16.49
CA VAL A 26 1.94 20.15 -17.82
C VAL A 26 0.99 20.97 -18.69
N LEU A 27 -0.10 21.49 -18.12
CA LEU A 27 -1.08 22.32 -18.84
C LEU A 27 -0.60 23.76 -19.05
N SER A 28 0.24 24.28 -18.15
CA SER A 28 0.84 25.62 -18.26
C SER A 28 2.22 25.59 -18.92
N GLY A 29 2.67 24.44 -19.41
CA GLY A 29 3.76 24.31 -20.36
C GLY A 29 3.36 24.88 -21.72
N GLY A 30 3.08 26.19 -21.75
CA GLY A 30 3.03 26.97 -22.97
C GLY A 30 4.43 27.00 -23.55
N GLY A 31 4.74 26.01 -24.39
CA GLY A 31 5.88 26.10 -25.28
C GLY A 31 5.60 27.22 -26.27
N THR A 32 6.41 28.28 -26.24
CA THR A 32 6.55 29.16 -27.39
C THR A 32 6.95 28.26 -28.57
N ASP A 33 6.18 28.28 -29.66
CA ASP A 33 6.44 27.47 -30.85
C ASP A 33 7.84 27.82 -31.37
N LYS A 34 8.80 26.93 -31.10
CA LYS A 34 10.15 27.04 -31.65
C LYS A 34 10.09 26.56 -33.09
N ILE A 35 10.20 27.49 -34.03
CA ILE A 35 10.21 27.18 -35.46
C ILE A 35 11.66 26.90 -35.87
N ASP A 36 11.92 25.68 -36.29
CA ASP A 36 13.22 25.27 -36.83
C ASP A 36 13.46 25.95 -38.19
N GLN A 37 14.52 26.77 -38.29
CA GLN A 37 14.95 27.41 -39.54
C GLN A 37 16.40 27.06 -39.88
N GLU A 38 16.69 27.00 -41.19
CA GLU A 38 18.04 26.77 -41.68
C GLU A 38 18.97 27.96 -41.37
N LEU A 39 20.25 27.66 -41.10
CA LEU A 39 21.27 28.67 -40.80
C LEU A 39 21.39 29.75 -41.90
N SER A 40 21.12 29.37 -43.15
CA SER A 40 21.08 30.27 -44.31
C SER A 40 20.01 31.37 -44.17
N GLN A 41 18.83 31.02 -43.64
CA GLN A 41 17.72 31.94 -43.44
C GLN A 41 18.01 32.90 -42.28
N PHE A 42 18.62 32.39 -41.20
CA PHE A 42 19.11 33.20 -40.10
C PHE A 42 20.15 34.23 -40.56
N ILE A 43 21.15 33.81 -41.34
CA ILE A 43 22.19 34.73 -41.85
C ILE A 43 21.57 35.83 -42.73
N SER A 44 20.62 35.47 -43.60
CA SER A 44 19.93 36.46 -44.45
C SER A 44 19.11 37.47 -43.64
N GLN A 45 18.42 37.01 -42.59
CA GLN A 45 17.62 37.88 -41.71
C GLN A 45 18.49 38.74 -40.79
N ALA A 46 19.64 38.21 -40.35
CA ALA A 46 20.64 38.96 -39.59
C ALA A 46 21.31 40.05 -40.43
N GLN A 47 21.63 39.79 -41.70
CA GLN A 47 22.14 40.79 -42.63
C GLN A 47 21.09 41.87 -42.99
N ALA A 48 19.81 41.50 -43.01
CA ALA A 48 18.71 42.43 -43.22
C ALA A 48 18.42 43.34 -42.01
N GLY A 49 19.08 43.12 -40.87
CA GLY A 49 18.87 43.89 -39.64
C GLY A 49 17.55 43.57 -38.92
N GLU A 50 16.91 42.44 -39.26
CA GLU A 50 15.61 42.05 -38.70
C GLU A 50 15.73 41.32 -37.36
N VAL A 51 16.93 40.89 -36.99
CA VAL A 51 17.20 40.13 -35.76
C VAL A 51 17.50 41.10 -34.61
N VAL A 52 16.69 41.04 -33.55
CA VAL A 52 16.79 41.93 -32.38
C VAL A 52 17.65 41.31 -31.29
N LYS A 53 17.46 40.01 -31.06
CA LYS A 53 18.13 39.28 -29.99
C LYS A 53 18.57 37.91 -30.48
N VAL A 54 19.77 37.52 -30.07
CA VAL A 54 20.32 36.17 -30.29
C VAL A 54 20.79 35.60 -28.96
N ASP A 55 20.14 34.53 -28.51
CA ASP A 55 20.49 33.73 -27.35
C ASP A 55 21.19 32.43 -27.83
N VAL A 56 22.44 32.25 -27.40
CA VAL A 56 23.26 31.10 -27.78
C VAL A 56 23.17 30.01 -26.71
N ASP A 57 22.60 28.85 -27.04
CA ASP A 57 22.49 27.69 -26.14
C ASP A 57 23.27 26.48 -26.72
N GLY A 58 24.57 26.44 -26.42
CA GLY A 58 25.47 25.39 -26.91
C GLY A 58 25.59 25.39 -28.43
N HIS A 59 24.98 24.41 -29.09
CA HIS A 59 24.96 24.23 -30.55
C HIS A 59 23.67 24.75 -31.21
N THR A 60 22.79 25.36 -30.43
CA THR A 60 21.50 25.86 -30.91
C THR A 60 21.41 27.36 -30.67
N LEU A 61 21.10 28.09 -31.73
CA LEU A 61 20.86 29.51 -31.73
C LEU A 61 19.35 29.74 -31.61
N ASN A 62 18.92 30.44 -30.57
CA ASN A 62 17.57 30.98 -30.49
C ASN A 62 17.62 32.47 -30.84
N TYR A 63 16.82 32.94 -31.79
CA TYR A 63 16.79 34.35 -32.17
C TYR A 63 15.37 34.88 -32.33
N GLU A 64 15.18 36.17 -32.04
CA GLU A 64 13.90 36.88 -32.12
C GLU A 64 13.97 37.92 -33.24
N LEU A 65 12.92 37.95 -34.08
CA LEU A 65 12.77 38.90 -35.18
C LEU A 65 12.00 40.14 -34.70
N SER A 66 12.36 41.33 -35.19
CA SER A 66 11.71 42.59 -34.81
C SER A 66 10.22 42.67 -35.17
N ASN A 67 9.75 41.80 -36.06
CA ASN A 67 8.38 41.80 -36.59
C ASN A 67 7.49 40.69 -36.01
N ASP A 68 8.00 39.81 -35.15
CA ASP A 68 7.23 38.68 -34.63
C ASP A 68 7.70 38.28 -33.22
N ASP A 69 6.76 37.93 -32.35
CA ASP A 69 7.02 37.48 -30.97
C ASP A 69 7.47 36.00 -30.93
N ALA A 70 7.75 35.42 -32.10
CA ALA A 70 8.16 34.04 -32.28
C ALA A 70 9.67 33.88 -32.12
N THR A 71 10.07 32.86 -31.36
CA THR A 71 11.48 32.49 -31.19
C THR A 71 11.88 31.45 -32.23
N TYR A 72 12.82 31.81 -33.09
CA TYR A 72 13.35 30.92 -34.13
C TYR A 72 14.58 30.18 -33.64
N THR A 73 14.71 28.91 -34.03
CA THR A 73 15.82 28.05 -33.60
C THR A 73 16.62 27.57 -34.80
N THR A 74 17.95 27.73 -34.77
CA THR A 74 18.85 27.18 -35.80
C THR A 74 20.05 26.46 -35.18
N LYS A 75 20.60 25.47 -35.89
CA LYS A 75 21.73 24.64 -35.41
C LYS A 75 23.03 25.13 -36.03
N VAL A 76 24.07 25.26 -35.21
CA VAL A 76 25.42 25.65 -35.64
C VAL A 76 26.34 24.43 -35.56
N GLU A 77 27.15 24.22 -36.60
CA GLU A 77 28.10 23.11 -36.65
C GLU A 77 29.30 23.30 -35.70
N GLU A 78 29.89 22.19 -35.25
CA GLU A 78 30.98 22.19 -34.27
C GLU A 78 32.23 22.91 -34.81
N GLY A 79 32.52 24.10 -34.26
CA GLY A 79 33.80 24.79 -34.49
C GLY A 79 33.68 26.30 -34.65
N ASP A 80 32.53 26.78 -35.13
CA ASP A 80 32.34 28.20 -35.42
C ASP A 80 31.61 28.90 -34.28
N THR A 81 32.25 29.91 -33.69
CA THR A 81 31.56 30.76 -32.73
C THR A 81 30.55 31.61 -33.51
N VAL A 82 29.33 31.77 -33.02
CA VAL A 82 28.27 32.63 -33.61
C VAL A 82 28.82 34.02 -34.01
N ARG A 83 29.76 34.53 -33.21
CA ARG A 83 30.48 35.78 -33.46
C ARG A 83 31.34 35.75 -34.74
N GLN A 84 31.98 34.63 -35.07
CA GLN A 84 32.75 34.44 -36.31
C GLN A 84 31.84 34.34 -37.52
N ILE A 85 30.73 33.59 -37.43
CA ILE A 85 29.76 33.47 -38.53
C ILE A 85 29.16 34.84 -38.89
N LEU A 86 28.82 35.64 -37.87
CA LEU A 86 28.30 36.99 -38.08
C LEU A 86 29.39 37.94 -38.65
N GLN A 87 30.64 37.82 -38.20
CA GLN A 87 31.75 38.62 -38.72
C GLN A 87 32.10 38.26 -40.17
N ASP A 88 32.15 36.97 -40.53
CA ASP A 88 32.38 36.49 -41.89
C ASP A 88 31.23 36.87 -42.83
N ALA A 89 30.01 36.96 -42.29
CA ALA A 89 28.83 37.46 -43.00
C ALA A 89 28.78 39.00 -43.11
N GLY A 90 29.79 39.73 -42.61
CA GLY A 90 29.89 41.19 -42.70
C GLY A 90 29.04 41.96 -41.67
N VAL A 91 28.60 41.30 -40.62
CA VAL A 91 27.77 41.87 -39.53
C VAL A 91 28.66 42.16 -38.33
N GLU A 92 29.11 43.42 -38.19
CA GLU A 92 29.90 43.85 -37.03
C GLU A 92 28.99 44.04 -35.80
N PRO A 93 29.24 43.34 -34.67
CA PRO A 93 28.41 43.47 -33.47
C PRO A 93 28.66 44.82 -32.78
N GLY A 94 27.67 45.73 -32.81
CA GLY A 94 27.64 46.92 -31.96
C GLY A 94 27.47 48.30 -32.63
N SER A 95 27.08 48.38 -33.91
CA SER A 95 26.62 49.64 -34.52
C SER A 95 25.09 49.68 -34.61
N ASP A 96 24.49 50.88 -34.56
CA ASP A 96 23.04 51.09 -34.50
C ASP A 96 22.25 50.22 -35.51
N GLY A 97 21.51 49.22 -35.01
CA GLY A 97 20.68 48.31 -35.80
C GLY A 97 21.07 46.82 -35.76
N TYR A 98 22.12 46.42 -35.02
CA TYR A 98 22.56 45.01 -34.96
C TYR A 98 22.27 44.33 -33.60
N PRO A 99 21.99 43.01 -33.60
CA PRO A 99 21.45 42.29 -32.44
C PRO A 99 22.40 42.26 -31.24
N VAL A 100 21.82 42.44 -30.05
CA VAL A 100 22.52 42.24 -28.77
C VAL A 100 22.68 40.73 -28.55
N VAL A 101 23.92 40.24 -28.61
CA VAL A 101 24.25 38.83 -28.35
C VAL A 101 24.45 38.64 -26.85
N GLU A 102 23.43 38.10 -26.17
CA GLU A 102 23.54 37.67 -24.78
C GLU A 102 23.93 36.17 -24.75
N ILE A 103 25.19 35.89 -24.40
CA ILE A 103 25.63 34.51 -24.14
C ILE A 103 25.17 34.16 -22.73
N LYS A 104 23.98 33.59 -22.61
CA LYS A 104 23.56 32.93 -21.37
C LYS A 104 24.21 31.56 -21.34
N GLU A 105 25.34 31.44 -20.64
CA GLU A 105 25.91 30.13 -20.34
C GLU A 105 24.81 29.29 -19.68
N ALA A 106 24.42 28.20 -20.35
CA ALA A 106 23.40 27.29 -19.87
C ALA A 106 23.81 26.80 -18.48
N SER A 107 23.12 27.31 -17.45
CA SER A 107 23.45 27.01 -16.08
C SER A 107 23.36 25.50 -15.89
N ALA A 108 24.48 24.84 -15.59
CA ALA A 108 24.50 23.39 -15.36
C ALA A 108 23.46 22.97 -14.30
N TRP A 109 23.12 23.88 -13.38
CA TRP A 109 22.04 23.70 -12.41
C TRP A 109 20.63 23.71 -13.01
N SER A 110 20.35 24.54 -14.02
CA SER A 110 19.05 24.52 -14.70
C SER A 110 18.86 23.25 -15.53
N ASN A 111 19.94 22.73 -16.12
CA ASN A 111 19.91 21.45 -16.85
C ASN A 111 19.75 20.24 -15.92
N ILE A 112 20.39 20.24 -14.74
CA ILE A 112 20.18 19.17 -13.75
C ILE A 112 18.76 19.23 -13.18
N LEU A 113 18.22 20.42 -12.95
CA LEU A 113 16.85 20.60 -12.44
C LEU A 113 15.80 20.15 -13.45
N SER A 114 15.97 20.47 -14.74
CA SER A 114 15.05 20.07 -15.81
C SER A 114 15.06 18.55 -16.03
N ILE A 115 16.24 17.92 -16.00
CA ILE A 115 16.37 16.45 -16.05
C ILE A 115 15.72 15.82 -14.81
N GLY A 116 15.96 16.37 -13.61
CA GLY A 116 15.35 15.87 -12.38
C GLY A 116 13.82 15.98 -12.36
N LEU A 117 13.27 17.07 -12.91
CA LEU A 117 11.83 17.28 -13.08
C LEU A 117 11.21 16.27 -14.05
N GLN A 118 11.93 15.86 -15.11
CA GLN A 118 11.46 14.85 -16.06
C GLN A 118 11.37 13.45 -15.44
N PHE A 119 12.25 13.13 -14.48
CA PHE A 119 12.21 11.84 -13.76
C PHE A 119 11.29 11.84 -12.54
N LEU A 120 10.80 13.00 -12.10
CA LEU A 120 9.91 13.15 -10.96
C LEU A 120 8.66 12.24 -11.02
N PRO A 121 7.98 12.07 -12.18
CA PRO A 121 6.84 11.14 -12.29
C PRO A 121 7.22 9.68 -12.04
N ILE A 122 8.39 9.24 -12.54
CA ILE A 122 8.87 7.87 -12.40
C ILE A 122 9.27 7.61 -10.94
N ILE A 123 10.00 8.55 -10.33
CA ILE A 123 10.40 8.47 -8.92
C ILE A 123 9.17 8.44 -8.02
N PHE A 124 8.14 9.23 -8.33
CA PHE A 124 6.89 9.26 -7.58
C PHE A 124 6.13 7.92 -7.63
N ILE A 125 6.04 7.29 -8.82
CA ILE A 125 5.43 5.97 -8.98
C ILE A 125 6.19 4.91 -8.18
N ILE A 126 7.53 4.91 -8.26
CA ILE A 126 8.37 3.96 -7.50
C ILE A 126 8.18 4.15 -5.99
N ALA A 127 8.12 5.40 -5.51
CA ALA A 127 7.89 5.71 -4.10
C ALA A 127 6.51 5.22 -3.63
N ILE A 128 5.46 5.38 -4.43
CA ILE A 128 4.12 4.86 -4.14
C ILE A 128 4.13 3.34 -4.08
N ILE A 129 4.72 2.66 -5.07
CA ILE A 129 4.79 1.19 -5.09
C ILE A 129 5.54 0.69 -3.86
N PHE A 130 6.67 1.30 -3.50
CA PHE A 130 7.43 0.95 -2.31
C PHE A 130 6.63 1.14 -1.02
N PHE A 131 5.85 2.23 -0.92
CA PHE A 131 4.96 2.49 0.20
C PHE A 131 3.83 1.45 0.31
N PHE A 132 3.20 1.08 -0.82
CA PHE A 132 2.15 0.05 -0.87
C PHE A 132 2.70 -1.34 -0.54
N LEU A 133 3.88 -1.71 -1.04
CA LEU A 133 4.54 -2.97 -0.70
C LEU A 133 4.84 -3.07 0.80
N ARG A 134 5.30 -1.97 1.41
CA ARG A 134 5.53 -1.88 2.85
C ARG A 134 4.24 -1.98 3.66
N GLN A 135 3.11 -1.49 3.14
CA GLN A 135 1.81 -1.62 3.78
C GLN A 135 1.21 -3.03 3.62
N ALA A 136 1.42 -3.67 2.47
CA ALA A 136 0.91 -5.01 2.17
C ALA A 136 1.54 -6.12 3.05
N GLN A 137 2.82 -5.98 3.43
CA GLN A 137 3.48 -6.93 4.34
C GLN A 137 2.89 -6.94 5.76
N GLY A 138 2.13 -5.92 6.17
CA GLY A 138 1.42 -5.89 7.45
C GLY A 138 0.07 -6.63 7.46
N SER A 139 -0.49 -6.96 6.29
CA SER A 139 -1.82 -7.59 6.14
C SER A 139 -1.75 -9.05 5.63
N ASN A 140 -0.57 -9.51 5.23
CA ASN A 140 -0.38 -10.83 4.61
C ASN A 140 -0.52 -12.04 5.57
N ASN A 141 -0.87 -11.81 6.85
CA ASN A 141 -1.10 -12.89 7.80
C ASN A 141 -2.56 -13.41 7.80
N GLN A 142 -3.48 -12.77 7.08
CA GLN A 142 -4.88 -13.22 7.01
C GLN A 142 -5.13 -14.22 5.88
N ALA A 143 -4.51 -14.04 4.70
CA ALA A 143 -4.66 -14.97 3.57
C ALA A 143 -4.06 -16.37 3.88
N MET A 144 -2.96 -16.43 4.65
CA MET A 144 -2.37 -17.69 5.14
C MET A 144 -3.16 -18.34 6.30
N SER A 145 -4.18 -17.66 6.85
CA SER A 145 -5.01 -18.16 7.95
C SER A 145 -6.32 -18.82 7.48
N PHE A 146 -6.64 -18.73 6.19
CA PHE A 146 -7.87 -19.29 5.60
C PHE A 146 -7.94 -20.82 5.66
N GLY A 147 -6.82 -21.52 5.88
CA GLY A 147 -6.76 -22.98 6.06
C GLY A 147 -6.58 -23.44 7.51
N LYS A 148 -6.41 -22.52 8.47
CA LYS A 148 -6.24 -22.90 9.88
C LYS A 148 -7.61 -22.86 10.56
N SER A 149 -8.12 -24.05 10.90
CA SER A 149 -9.29 -24.22 11.76
C SER A 149 -9.22 -23.23 12.92
N LYS A 150 -10.18 -22.30 12.98
CA LYS A 150 -10.47 -21.52 14.17
C LYS A 150 -11.21 -22.42 15.15
N ALA A 151 -10.60 -23.55 15.53
CA ALA A 151 -11.09 -24.34 16.64
C ALA A 151 -11.00 -23.43 17.87
N LYS A 152 -12.14 -22.88 18.27
CA LYS A 152 -12.26 -22.17 19.53
C LYS A 152 -11.89 -23.21 20.59
N MET A 153 -10.69 -23.10 21.14
CA MET A 153 -10.26 -23.89 22.28
C MET A 153 -11.22 -23.50 23.41
N PHE A 154 -12.30 -24.26 23.56
CA PHE A 154 -13.13 -24.19 24.74
C PHE A 154 -12.17 -24.47 25.89
N THR A 155 -11.93 -23.48 26.74
CA THR A 155 -11.15 -23.68 27.95
C THR A 155 -12.09 -24.36 28.92
N GLY A 156 -11.91 -25.67 29.12
CA GLY A 156 -12.76 -26.46 30.01
C GLY A 156 -12.65 -25.90 31.42
N THR A 157 -13.74 -25.37 31.95
CA THR A 157 -13.79 -24.93 33.34
C THR A 157 -13.84 -26.17 34.23
N ARG A 158 -13.05 -26.19 35.32
CA ARG A 158 -13.20 -27.22 36.34
C ARG A 158 -14.57 -27.05 37.00
N SER A 159 -15.35 -28.12 37.03
CA SER A 159 -16.64 -28.13 37.73
C SER A 159 -16.40 -28.15 39.24
N ASN A 160 -17.06 -27.26 39.98
CA ASN A 160 -17.08 -27.25 41.44
C ASN A 160 -18.30 -28.00 42.02
N VAL A 161 -19.04 -28.73 41.19
CA VAL A 161 -20.24 -29.49 41.59
C VAL A 161 -19.85 -30.94 41.85
N SER A 162 -20.35 -31.51 42.95
CA SER A 162 -20.10 -32.89 43.40
C SER A 162 -21.39 -33.72 43.40
N PHE A 163 -21.29 -35.03 43.68
CA PHE A 163 -22.50 -35.85 43.83
C PHE A 163 -23.33 -35.48 45.06
N LEU A 164 -22.75 -34.77 46.04
CA LEU A 164 -23.49 -34.26 47.19
C LEU A 164 -24.49 -33.17 46.81
N ASP A 165 -24.27 -32.49 45.69
CA ASP A 165 -25.14 -31.41 45.18
C ASP A 165 -26.32 -31.96 44.36
N VAL A 166 -26.40 -33.28 44.17
CA VAL A 166 -27.46 -33.95 43.41
C VAL A 166 -28.40 -34.69 44.37
N ALA A 167 -29.65 -34.23 44.46
CA ALA A 167 -30.66 -34.86 45.31
C ALA A 167 -31.64 -35.73 44.50
N GLY A 168 -32.07 -36.84 45.10
CA GLY A 168 -33.19 -37.67 44.59
C GLY A 168 -32.89 -38.55 43.38
N LEU A 169 -31.62 -38.72 43.00
CA LEU A 169 -31.18 -39.51 41.84
C LEU A 169 -30.12 -40.55 42.25
N GLU A 170 -30.41 -41.33 43.28
CA GLU A 170 -29.47 -42.28 43.89
C GLU A 170 -29.03 -43.38 42.92
N GLU A 171 -29.98 -43.95 42.18
CA GLU A 171 -29.74 -45.01 41.18
C GLU A 171 -28.81 -44.53 40.07
N ALA A 172 -29.16 -43.39 39.45
CA ALA A 172 -28.34 -42.79 38.39
C ALA A 172 -26.95 -42.37 38.88
N THR A 173 -26.85 -41.85 40.11
CA THR A 173 -25.57 -41.51 40.73
C THR A 173 -24.73 -42.76 40.97
N GLN A 174 -25.34 -43.87 41.39
CA GLN A 174 -24.65 -45.13 41.62
C GLN A 174 -24.08 -45.72 40.33
N GLU A 175 -24.82 -45.69 39.22
CA GLU A 175 -24.30 -46.10 37.90
C GLU A 175 -23.18 -45.18 37.41
N LEU A 176 -23.31 -43.87 37.62
CA LEU A 176 -22.30 -42.89 37.21
C LEU A 176 -21.02 -42.95 38.05
N LYS A 177 -21.02 -43.57 39.24
CA LYS A 177 -19.77 -43.81 40.00
C LYS A 177 -18.78 -44.67 39.23
N GLU A 178 -19.25 -45.64 38.44
CA GLU A 178 -18.38 -46.44 37.59
C GLU A 178 -17.69 -45.56 36.54
N VAL A 179 -18.44 -44.65 35.91
CA VAL A 179 -17.93 -43.67 34.95
C VAL A 179 -16.88 -42.76 35.60
N VAL A 180 -17.11 -42.32 36.84
CA VAL A 180 -16.12 -41.55 37.60
C VAL A 180 -14.85 -42.36 37.84
N GLU A 181 -14.96 -43.65 38.17
CA GLU A 181 -13.79 -44.51 38.38
C GLU A 181 -12.99 -44.69 37.07
N PHE A 182 -13.67 -44.86 35.93
CA PHE A 182 -13.03 -44.88 34.61
C PHE A 182 -12.25 -43.59 34.31
N LEU A 183 -12.81 -42.44 34.66
CA LEU A 183 -12.17 -41.14 34.44
C LEU A 183 -10.97 -40.91 35.38
N LYS A 184 -11.02 -41.43 36.62
CA LYS A 184 -9.92 -41.32 37.59
C LYS A 184 -8.78 -42.29 37.33
N TYR A 185 -9.09 -43.52 36.93
CA TYR A 185 -8.12 -44.63 36.84
C TYR A 185 -8.19 -45.37 35.51
N PRO A 186 -8.03 -44.69 34.35
CA PRO A 186 -8.20 -45.32 33.03
C PRO A 186 -7.24 -46.51 32.80
N GLU A 187 -6.01 -46.44 33.34
CA GLU A 187 -5.00 -47.49 33.20
C GLU A 187 -5.40 -48.81 33.87
N LYS A 188 -6.08 -48.76 35.02
CA LYS A 188 -6.56 -49.94 35.75
C LYS A 188 -7.55 -50.74 34.90
N PHE A 189 -8.45 -50.06 34.20
CA PHE A 189 -9.45 -50.69 33.34
C PHE A 189 -8.85 -51.18 32.02
N ALA A 190 -7.89 -50.43 31.45
CA ALA A 190 -7.16 -50.87 30.26
C ALA A 190 -6.35 -52.15 30.52
N ALA A 191 -5.71 -52.27 31.69
CA ALA A 191 -4.95 -53.45 32.09
C ALA A 191 -5.82 -54.71 32.25
N LEU A 192 -7.09 -54.53 32.65
CA LEU A 192 -8.08 -55.60 32.74
C LEU A 192 -8.70 -55.97 31.38
N GLY A 193 -8.33 -55.28 30.30
CA GLY A 193 -8.94 -55.44 28.97
C GLY A 193 -10.38 -54.92 28.88
N ALA A 194 -10.83 -54.13 29.86
CA ALA A 194 -12.17 -53.58 29.87
C ALA A 194 -12.28 -52.44 28.83
N ARG A 195 -13.40 -52.41 28.10
CA ARG A 195 -13.65 -51.39 27.08
C ARG A 195 -14.24 -50.15 27.73
N ILE A 196 -13.53 -49.02 27.65
CA ILE A 196 -13.98 -47.75 28.23
C ILE A 196 -15.25 -47.27 27.50
N PRO A 197 -16.34 -46.94 28.22
CA PRO A 197 -17.54 -46.35 27.63
C PRO A 197 -17.19 -45.04 26.92
N LYS A 198 -17.61 -44.89 25.66
CA LYS A 198 -17.32 -43.69 24.86
C LYS A 198 -18.28 -42.54 25.10
N GLY A 199 -19.45 -42.82 25.66
CA GLY A 199 -20.49 -41.83 25.90
C GLY A 199 -21.62 -42.41 26.73
N VAL A 200 -22.28 -41.52 27.47
CA VAL A 200 -23.45 -41.83 28.29
C VAL A 200 -24.57 -40.89 27.85
N LEU A 201 -25.75 -41.43 27.60
CA LEU A 201 -26.93 -40.66 27.23
C LEU A 201 -27.86 -40.55 28.44
N LEU A 202 -28.01 -39.34 28.97
CA LEU A 202 -28.96 -39.05 30.05
C LEU A 202 -30.32 -38.66 29.45
N VAL A 203 -31.37 -39.46 29.69
CA VAL A 203 -32.71 -39.25 29.16
C VAL A 203 -33.68 -38.88 30.28
N GLY A 204 -34.57 -37.92 30.03
CA GLY A 204 -35.65 -37.57 30.95
C GLY A 204 -36.26 -36.20 30.66
N PRO A 205 -37.40 -35.86 31.30
CA PRO A 205 -38.07 -34.56 31.13
C PRO A 205 -37.15 -33.35 31.36
N PRO A 206 -37.43 -32.17 30.80
CA PRO A 206 -36.65 -30.96 31.10
C PRO A 206 -36.67 -30.66 32.61
N GLY A 207 -35.57 -30.15 33.15
CA GLY A 207 -35.47 -29.79 34.57
C GLY A 207 -35.07 -30.92 35.54
N THR A 208 -34.92 -32.17 35.09
CA THR A 208 -34.56 -33.31 35.97
C THR A 208 -33.07 -33.42 36.33
N GLY A 209 -32.30 -32.33 36.27
CA GLY A 209 -30.91 -32.33 36.71
C GLY A 209 -29.89 -33.06 35.81
N LYS A 210 -30.21 -33.43 34.56
CA LYS A 210 -29.26 -34.08 33.63
C LYS A 210 -27.92 -33.35 33.49
N THR A 211 -27.97 -32.03 33.25
CA THR A 211 -26.76 -31.21 33.14
C THR A 211 -26.03 -31.07 34.47
N LEU A 212 -26.78 -31.10 35.58
CA LEU A 212 -26.20 -31.05 36.94
C LEU A 212 -25.45 -32.35 37.25
N LEU A 213 -26.05 -33.51 36.94
CA LEU A 213 -25.39 -34.82 37.04
C LEU A 213 -24.11 -34.88 36.19
N ALA A 214 -24.14 -34.41 34.95
CA ALA A 214 -22.95 -34.39 34.09
C ALA A 214 -21.82 -33.51 34.69
N LYS A 215 -22.17 -32.35 35.28
CA LYS A 215 -21.23 -31.49 36.00
C LYS A 215 -20.70 -32.15 37.27
N ALA A 216 -21.54 -32.89 37.99
CA ALA A 216 -21.17 -33.62 39.20
C ALA A 216 -20.19 -34.76 38.89
N VAL A 217 -20.40 -35.51 37.81
CA VAL A 217 -19.45 -36.55 37.34
C VAL A 217 -18.07 -35.94 37.06
N ALA A 218 -18.02 -34.81 36.36
CA ALA A 218 -16.75 -34.15 36.04
C ALA A 218 -16.06 -33.58 37.30
N GLY A 219 -16.82 -33.01 38.23
CA GLY A 219 -16.28 -32.49 39.50
C GLY A 219 -15.76 -33.61 40.40
N GLU A 220 -16.50 -34.71 40.52
CA GLU A 220 -16.08 -35.91 41.25
C GLU A 220 -14.82 -36.53 40.66
N ALA A 221 -14.73 -36.61 39.32
CA ALA A 221 -13.56 -37.12 38.62
C ALA A 221 -12.36 -36.13 38.60
N GLY A 222 -12.58 -34.86 38.93
CA GLY A 222 -11.54 -33.82 38.89
C GLY A 222 -11.07 -33.45 37.48
N VAL A 223 -11.90 -33.74 36.46
CA VAL A 223 -11.56 -33.50 35.04
C VAL A 223 -12.24 -32.22 34.51
N PRO A 224 -11.70 -31.59 33.45
CA PRO A 224 -12.36 -30.44 32.82
C PRO A 224 -13.75 -30.80 32.28
N PHE A 225 -14.72 -29.89 32.44
CA PHE A 225 -16.07 -30.05 31.90
C PHE A 225 -16.28 -29.15 30.68
N PHE A 226 -16.67 -29.75 29.55
CA PHE A 226 -17.03 -29.03 28.33
C PHE A 226 -18.53 -29.17 28.10
N SER A 227 -19.20 -28.06 27.80
CA SER A 227 -20.63 -28.03 27.51
C SER A 227 -20.85 -27.32 26.19
N ILE A 228 -21.58 -27.97 25.31
CA ILE A 228 -21.99 -27.47 24.01
C ILE A 228 -23.46 -27.83 23.82
N SER A 229 -24.25 -26.89 23.31
CA SER A 229 -25.64 -27.18 22.95
C SER A 229 -25.69 -27.84 21.58
N GLY A 230 -26.53 -28.87 21.41
CA GLY A 230 -26.75 -29.48 20.10
C GLY A 230 -27.27 -28.48 19.05
N SER A 231 -27.97 -27.43 19.48
CA SER A 231 -28.41 -26.35 18.60
C SER A 231 -27.24 -25.54 18.01
N GLU A 232 -26.12 -25.40 18.74
CA GLU A 232 -24.93 -24.69 18.25
C GLU A 232 -24.25 -25.44 17.10
N PHE A 233 -24.40 -26.76 17.03
CA PHE A 233 -23.85 -27.56 15.92
C PHE A 233 -24.57 -27.31 14.59
N VAL A 234 -25.87 -26.96 14.61
CA VAL A 234 -26.62 -26.69 13.37
C VAL A 234 -26.18 -25.37 12.74
N GLU A 235 -25.80 -24.38 13.54
CA GLU A 235 -25.32 -23.09 13.05
C GLU A 235 -23.86 -23.15 12.57
N MET A 236 -23.02 -23.97 13.22
CA MET A 236 -21.59 -24.10 12.89
C MET A 236 -21.31 -24.95 11.65
N PHE A 237 -22.27 -25.79 11.23
CA PHE A 237 -22.16 -26.66 10.06
C PHE A 237 -23.22 -26.31 9.00
N VAL A 238 -23.29 -25.04 8.61
CA VAL A 238 -23.58 -24.72 7.21
C VAL A 238 -22.23 -24.79 6.49
N GLY A 239 -21.81 -26.01 6.15
CA GLY A 239 -20.77 -26.30 5.18
C GLY A 239 -21.41 -26.61 3.85
#